data_AF-A0A3E1NRS8-F1
#
_entry.id   AF-A0A3E1NRS8-F1
#
_cell.length_a   1.000
_cell.length_b   1.000
_cell.length_c   1.000
_cell.angle_alpha   90.00
_cell.angle_beta   90.00
_cell.angle_gamma   90.00
#
_symmetry.space_group_name_H-M   'P 1'
#
loop_
_entity.id
_entity.type
_entity.pdbx_description
1 polymer ?
#
loop_
_entity_poly.entity_id
_entity_poly.type
_entity_poly.pdbx_seq_one_letter_code
_entity_poly.pdbx_strand_id
1 'polypeptide(L)'
;MGLYKSDVETILAQLIEEDYLNESRYAEQFAGGHFRTKKWGRKKIRYELSLKRVSTYNINRAIKSIDEDAYQAMVLQLVTARWQQLEKETPLVRKMKTTSYLLQKGFEPELIQAAIQQMPV
;
A
#
# COMPACT_ATOMS: atom_id res chain seq x y z
N MET A 1 51.60 -1.58 -2.02
CA MET A 1 51.07 -2.06 -0.73
C MET A 1 49.61 -2.39 -0.94
N GLY A 2 49.24 -3.67 -0.84
CA GLY A 2 47.88 -4.14 -1.08
C GLY A 2 46.95 -3.69 0.03
N LEU A 3 45.74 -3.24 -0.33
CA LEU A 3 44.67 -2.94 0.61
C LEU A 3 44.44 -4.18 1.49
N TYR A 4 44.53 -4.01 2.80
CA TYR A 4 44.31 -5.09 3.74
C TYR A 4 42.89 -5.62 3.53
N LYS A 5 42.75 -6.94 3.49
CA LYS A 5 41.48 -7.65 3.25
C LYS A 5 40.32 -7.12 4.15
N SER A 6 40.65 -6.63 5.34
CA SER A 6 39.75 -5.97 6.30
C SER A 6 39.11 -4.68 5.80
N ASP A 7 39.86 -3.84 5.07
CA ASP A 7 39.38 -2.55 4.61
C ASP A 7 38.39 -2.73 3.46
N VAL A 8 38.67 -3.70 2.58
CA VAL A 8 37.76 -4.10 1.50
C VAL A 8 36.46 -4.68 2.05
N GLU A 9 36.53 -5.57 3.04
CA GLU A 9 35.34 -6.14 3.69
C GLU A 9 34.49 -5.06 4.39
N THR A 10 35.13 -4.08 5.03
CA THR A 10 34.44 -2.95 5.69
C THR A 10 33.73 -2.05 4.68
N ILE A 11 34.41 -1.68 3.58
CA ILE A 11 33.82 -0.85 2.52
C ILE A 11 32.63 -1.57 1.86
N LEU A 12 32.76 -2.88 1.59
CA LEU A 12 31.67 -3.67 1.03
C LEU A 12 30.47 -3.73 1.98
N ALA A 13 30.69 -3.89 3.28
CA ALA A 13 29.63 -3.89 4.28
C ALA A 13 28.88 -2.54 4.30
N GLN A 14 29.63 -1.43 4.27
CA GLN A 14 29.05 -0.08 4.21
C GLN A 14 28.20 0.13 2.95
N LEU A 15 28.69 -0.27 1.78
CA LEU A 15 27.95 -0.15 0.52
C LEU A 15 26.64 -0.96 0.53
N ILE A 16 26.66 -2.17 1.10
CA ILE A 16 25.46 -3.00 1.23
C ILE A 16 24.46 -2.37 2.20
N GLU A 17 24.93 -1.84 3.33
CA GLU A 17 24.07 -1.18 4.31
C GLU A 17 23.41 0.07 3.73
N GLU A 18 24.16 0.90 3.01
CA GLU A 18 23.65 2.09 2.34
C GLU A 18 22.61 1.76 1.27
N ASP A 19 22.89 0.78 0.41
CA ASP A 19 21.95 0.33 -0.62
C ASP A 19 20.65 -0.20 0.00
N TYR A 20 20.76 -1.01 1.05
CA TYR A 20 19.62 -1.52 1.78
C TYR A 20 18.78 -0.42 2.43
N LEU A 21 19.43 0.56 3.06
CA LEU A 21 18.76 1.70 3.68
C LEU A 21 18.04 2.56 2.62
N ASN A 22 18.61 2.67 1.42
CA ASN A 22 17.99 3.33 0.29
C ASN A 22 16.78 2.57 -0.25
N GLU A 23 16.85 1.24 -0.40
CA GLU A 23 15.69 0.41 -0.79
C GLU A 23 14.56 0.54 0.24
N SER A 24 14.88 0.53 1.53
CA SER A 24 13.91 0.68 2.61
C SER A 24 13.18 2.03 2.54
N ARG A 25 13.94 3.13 2.42
CA ARG A 25 13.39 4.49 2.25
C ARG A 25 12.53 4.61 0.99
N TYR A 26 12.99 4.03 -0.11
CA TYR A 26 12.24 4.00 -1.36
C TYR A 26 10.87 3.32 -1.17
N ALA A 27 10.85 2.14 -0.55
CA ALA A 27 9.63 1.38 -0.35
C ALA A 27 8.61 2.14 0.51
N GLU A 28 9.05 2.75 1.61
CA GLU A 28 8.20 3.53 2.53
C GLU A 28 7.62 4.78 1.84
N GLN A 29 8.46 5.55 1.15
CA GLN A 29 8.00 6.73 0.40
C GLN A 29 7.02 6.34 -0.71
N PHE A 30 7.30 5.25 -1.43
CA PHE A 30 6.41 4.72 -2.46
C PHE A 30 5.05 4.36 -1.87
N ALA A 31 5.02 3.57 -0.79
CA ALA A 31 3.80 3.13 -0.14
C ALA A 31 2.97 4.31 0.37
N GLY A 32 3.57 5.20 1.16
CA GLY A 32 2.88 6.37 1.71
C GLY A 32 2.41 7.36 0.63
N GLY A 33 3.25 7.61 -0.38
CA GLY A 33 2.91 8.48 -1.49
C GLY A 33 1.73 7.95 -2.31
N HIS A 34 1.73 6.67 -2.66
CA HIS A 34 0.66 6.04 -3.44
C HIS A 34 -0.63 5.89 -2.62
N PHE A 35 -0.53 5.63 -1.32
CA PHE A 35 -1.67 5.63 -0.41
C PHE A 35 -2.34 7.01 -0.37
N ARG A 36 -1.59 8.08 -0.10
CA ARG A 36 -2.17 9.44 0.02
C ARG A 36 -2.69 10.00 -1.30
N THR A 37 -1.91 9.88 -2.38
CA THR A 37 -2.22 10.55 -3.65
C THR A 37 -3.11 9.72 -4.57
N LYS A 38 -2.82 8.42 -4.72
CA LYS A 38 -3.57 7.53 -5.63
C LYS A 38 -4.65 6.71 -4.93
N LYS A 39 -4.68 6.75 -3.58
CA LYS A 39 -5.62 6.01 -2.74
C LYS A 39 -5.51 4.51 -2.96
N TRP A 40 -4.29 4.00 -3.02
CA TRP A 40 -4.03 2.58 -3.20
C TRP A 40 -4.10 1.83 -1.87
N GLY A 41 -4.72 0.65 -1.89
CA GLY A 41 -4.70 -0.29 -0.79
C GLY A 41 -3.37 -1.07 -0.72
N ARG A 42 -3.15 -1.74 0.41
CA ARG A 42 -1.91 -2.48 0.73
C ARG A 42 -1.63 -3.57 -0.29
N LYS A 43 -2.64 -4.26 -0.81
CA LYS A 43 -2.45 -5.32 -1.82
C LYS A 43 -1.84 -4.77 -3.11
N LYS A 44 -2.30 -3.59 -3.55
CA LYS A 44 -1.78 -2.95 -4.77
C LYS A 44 -0.38 -2.40 -4.56
N ILE A 45 -0.13 -1.76 -3.43
CA ILE A 45 1.22 -1.29 -3.07
C ILE A 45 2.20 -2.45 -3.01
N ARG A 46 1.83 -3.56 -2.36
CA ARG A 46 2.62 -4.80 -2.32
C ARG A 46 2.98 -5.28 -3.72
N TYR A 47 1.97 -5.45 -4.57
CA TYR A 47 2.15 -5.95 -5.92
C TYR A 47 3.10 -5.06 -6.74
N GLU A 48 2.92 -3.75 -6.68
CA GLU A 48 3.71 -2.78 -7.44
C GLU A 48 5.17 -2.71 -6.96
N LEU A 49 5.41 -2.81 -5.65
CA LEU A 49 6.77 -2.90 -5.12
C LEU A 49 7.43 -4.24 -5.49
N SER A 50 6.68 -5.33 -5.51
CA SER A 50 7.18 -6.64 -5.96
C SER A 50 7.57 -6.64 -7.44
N LEU A 51 6.79 -5.99 -8.32
CA LEU A 51 7.17 -5.80 -9.73
C LEU A 51 8.48 -5.00 -9.89
N LYS A 52 8.74 -4.09 -8.95
CA LYS A 52 9.98 -3.30 -8.87
C LYS A 52 11.14 -4.03 -8.20
N ARG A 53 10.97 -5.32 -7.89
CA ARG A 53 11.97 -6.20 -7.26
C ARG A 53 12.42 -5.72 -5.87
N VAL A 54 11.59 -4.94 -5.17
CA VAL A 54 11.86 -4.57 -3.78
C VAL A 54 11.78 -5.82 -2.91
N SER A 55 12.74 -5.99 -1.99
CA SER A 55 12.75 -7.15 -1.09
C SER A 55 11.45 -7.29 -0.28
N THR A 56 10.99 -8.53 -0.07
CA THR A 56 9.77 -8.82 0.72
C THR A 56 9.81 -8.19 2.11
N TYR A 57 11.01 -8.14 2.72
CA TYR A 57 11.22 -7.48 4.00
C TYR A 57 10.87 -5.98 3.93
N ASN A 58 11.44 -5.25 2.96
CA ASN A 58 11.19 -3.81 2.81
C ASN A 58 9.76 -3.52 2.38
N ILE A 59 9.12 -4.39 1.58
CA ILE A 59 7.69 -4.29 1.27
C ILE A 59 6.84 -4.38 2.54
N ASN A 60 7.11 -5.35 3.40
CA ASN A 60 6.37 -5.53 4.64
C ASN A 60 6.55 -4.35 5.59
N ARG A 61 7.77 -3.80 5.68
CA ARG A 61 8.04 -2.58 6.45
C ARG A 61 7.26 -1.38 5.90
N ALA A 62 7.32 -1.17 4.59
CA ALA A 62 6.61 -0.09 3.92
C ALA A 62 5.09 -0.16 4.11
N ILE A 63 4.50 -1.35 4.04
CA ILE A 63 3.07 -1.55 4.28
C ILE A 63 2.71 -1.24 5.74
N LYS A 64 3.55 -1.64 6.70
CA LYS A 64 3.36 -1.36 8.13
C LYS A 64 3.53 0.13 8.47
N SER A 65 4.25 0.89 7.64
CA SER A 65 4.39 2.35 7.83
C SER A 65 3.09 3.12 7.54
N ILE A 66 2.10 2.48 6.90
CA ILE A 66 0.79 3.08 6.68
C ILE A 66 -0.03 2.94 7.96
N ASP A 67 -0.32 4.08 8.58
CA ASP A 67 -1.18 4.20 9.75
C ASP A 67 -2.53 3.50 9.54
N GLU A 68 -2.92 2.65 10.50
CA GLU A 68 -4.12 1.82 10.38
C GLU A 68 -5.39 2.67 10.42
N ASP A 69 -5.46 3.68 11.29
CA ASP A 69 -6.64 4.53 11.42
C ASP A 69 -6.85 5.36 10.14
N ALA A 70 -5.79 5.92 9.59
CA ALA A 70 -5.81 6.58 8.28
C ALA A 70 -6.24 5.61 7.17
N TYR A 71 -5.79 4.35 7.21
CA TYR A 71 -6.16 3.33 6.24
C TYR A 71 -7.66 3.01 6.29
N GLN A 72 -8.21 2.79 7.48
CA GLN A 72 -9.64 2.56 7.68
C GLN A 72 -10.46 3.78 7.26
N ALA A 73 -10.04 4.99 7.64
CA ALA A 73 -10.69 6.22 7.24
C ALA A 73 -10.72 6.41 5.72
N MET A 74 -9.63 6.07 5.03
CA MET A 74 -9.56 6.12 3.56
C MET A 74 -10.55 5.14 2.91
N VAL A 75 -10.65 3.91 3.42
CA VAL A 75 -11.62 2.91 2.93
C VAL A 75 -13.04 3.46 3.08
N LEU A 76 -13.40 3.93 4.27
CA LEU A 76 -14.73 4.49 4.52
C LEU A 76 -15.02 5.68 3.60
N GLN A 77 -14.09 6.63 3.48
CA GLN A 77 -14.22 7.78 2.60
C GLN A 77 -14.47 7.36 1.14
N LEU A 78 -13.71 6.39 0.64
CA LEU A 78 -13.86 5.88 -0.73
C LEU A 78 -15.19 5.16 -0.94
N VAL A 79 -15.61 4.32 0.02
CA VAL A 79 -16.90 3.63 -0.02
C VAL A 79 -18.02 4.65 -0.04
N THR A 80 -18.05 5.60 0.90
CA THR A 80 -19.10 6.61 0.99
C THR A 80 -19.20 7.45 -0.28
N ALA A 81 -18.07 7.95 -0.78
CA ALA A 81 -18.05 8.75 -2.00
C ALA A 81 -18.55 7.95 -3.21
N ARG A 82 -18.14 6.68 -3.35
CA ARG A 82 -18.58 5.82 -4.45
C ARG A 82 -20.04 5.41 -4.31
N TRP A 83 -20.51 5.17 -3.09
CA TRP A 83 -21.88 4.82 -2.77
C TRP A 83 -22.84 5.96 -3.15
N GLN A 84 -22.49 7.20 -2.80
CA GLN A 84 -23.24 8.41 -3.16
C GLN A 84 -23.30 8.63 -4.68
N GLN A 85 -22.19 8.43 -5.39
CA GLN A 85 -22.17 8.52 -6.87
C GLN A 85 -23.14 7.54 -7.56
N LEU A 86 -23.54 6.47 -6.87
CA LEU A 86 -24.39 5.41 -7.40
C LEU A 86 -25.80 5.45 -6.80
N GLU A 87 -26.25 6.58 -6.25
CA GLU A 87 -27.57 6.71 -5.59
C GLU A 87 -28.77 6.31 -6.47
N LYS A 88 -28.65 6.41 -7.80
CA LYS A 88 -29.71 6.05 -8.77
C LYS A 88 -29.78 4.55 -9.07
N GLU A 89 -28.81 3.78 -8.59
CA GLU A 89 -28.70 2.34 -8.83
C GLU A 89 -29.39 1.56 -7.71
N THR A 90 -29.77 0.32 -7.99
CA THR A 90 -30.31 -0.58 -6.94
C THR A 90 -29.24 -0.88 -5.89
N PRO A 91 -29.60 -1.16 -4.62
CA PRO A 91 -28.63 -1.46 -3.56
C PRO A 91 -27.65 -2.59 -3.92
N LEU A 92 -28.12 -3.60 -4.66
CA LEU A 92 -27.28 -4.69 -5.16
C LEU A 92 -26.22 -4.19 -6.15
N VAL A 93 -26.61 -3.36 -7.12
CA VAL A 93 -25.69 -2.81 -8.11
C VAL A 93 -24.71 -1.83 -7.45
N ARG A 94 -25.16 -1.02 -6.49
CA ARG A 94 -24.30 -0.13 -5.68
C ARG A 94 -23.21 -0.92 -4.98
N LYS A 95 -23.58 -2.01 -4.30
CA LYS A 95 -22.63 -2.91 -3.63
C LYS A 95 -21.62 -3.48 -4.61
N MET A 96 -22.07 -4.07 -5.72
CA MET A 96 -21.17 -4.67 -6.71
C MET A 96 -20.17 -3.66 -7.29
N LYS A 97 -20.65 -2.49 -7.73
CA LYS A 97 -19.81 -1.45 -8.35
C LYS A 97 -18.85 -0.83 -7.34
N THR A 98 -19.27 -0.63 -6.10
CA THR A 98 -18.42 -0.10 -5.01
C THR A 98 -17.32 -1.10 -4.65
N THR A 99 -17.67 -2.38 -4.48
CA THR A 99 -16.70 -3.43 -4.19
C THR A 99 -15.67 -3.55 -5.31
N SER A 100 -16.10 -3.64 -6.58
CA SER A 100 -15.18 -3.72 -7.73
C SER A 100 -14.22 -2.54 -7.79
N TYR A 101 -14.71 -1.32 -7.53
CA TYR A 101 -13.87 -0.12 -7.51
C TYR A 101 -12.76 -0.18 -6.45
N LEU A 102 -13.07 -0.60 -5.22
CA LEU A 102 -12.06 -0.70 -4.16
C LEU A 102 -11.11 -1.90 -4.32
N LEU A 103 -11.59 -3.00 -4.89
CA LEU A 103 -10.71 -4.14 -5.23
C LEU A 103 -9.67 -3.74 -6.27
N GLN A 104 -10.04 -2.97 -7.30
CA GLN A 104 -9.10 -2.43 -8.30
C GLN A 104 -8.10 -1.44 -7.71
N LYS A 105 -8.49 -0.75 -6.63
CA LYS A 105 -7.60 0.10 -5.83
C LYS A 105 -6.69 -0.71 -4.89
N GLY A 106 -6.97 -1.99 -4.67
CA GLY A 106 -6.12 -2.91 -3.90
C GLY A 106 -6.44 -3.01 -2.42
N PHE A 107 -7.67 -2.68 -2.01
CA PHE A 107 -8.12 -2.85 -0.63
C PHE A 107 -8.60 -4.28 -0.34
N GLU A 108 -8.53 -4.67 0.92
CA GLU A 108 -8.94 -5.97 1.43
C GLU A 108 -10.48 -6.15 1.33
N PRO A 109 -10.98 -7.26 0.77
CA PRO A 109 -12.42 -7.53 0.66
C PRO A 109 -13.19 -7.37 1.96
N GLU A 110 -12.58 -7.78 3.08
CA GLU A 110 -13.17 -7.77 4.41
C GLU A 110 -13.43 -6.34 4.87
N LEU A 111 -12.47 -5.42 4.65
CA LEU A 111 -12.60 -4.00 4.98
C LEU A 111 -13.64 -3.32 4.11
N ILE A 112 -13.66 -3.65 2.81
CA ILE A 112 -14.65 -3.13 1.87
C ILE A 112 -16.06 -3.54 2.32
N GLN A 113 -16.24 -4.81 2.67
CA GLN A 113 -17.54 -5.34 3.09
C GLN A 113 -18.01 -4.72 4.41
N ALA A 114 -17.11 -4.55 5.40
CA ALA A 114 -17.41 -3.90 6.66
C ALA A 114 -17.80 -2.41 6.48
N ALA A 115 -17.14 -1.69 5.58
CA ALA A 115 -17.48 -0.31 5.27
C ALA A 115 -18.82 -0.18 4.53
N ILE A 116 -19.12 -1.09 3.59
CA ILE A 116 -20.41 -1.10 2.89
C ILE A 116 -21.59 -1.38 3.84
N GLN A 117 -21.40 -2.21 4.87
CA GLN A 117 -22.46 -2.49 5.86
C GLN A 117 -22.87 -1.25 6.68
N GLN A 118 -22.02 -0.24 6.75
CA GLN A 118 -22.31 1.02 7.41
C GLN A 118 -23.10 2.00 6.52
N MET A 119 -23.29 1.67 5.23
CA MET A 119 -23.98 2.55 4.30
C MET A 119 -25.50 2.42 4.42
N PRO A 120 -26.24 3.54 4.30
CA PRO A 120 -27.69 3.48 4.25
C PRO A 120 -28.13 2.74 2.97
N VAL A 121 -29.21 1.96 3.11
CA VAL A 121 -29.86 1.22 2.03
C VAL A 121 -30.35 2.19 0.95
#